data_AF-A0A2T4U2G5-F1
#
_entry.id   AF-A0A2T4U2G5-F1
#
_cell.length_a   1.000
_cell.length_b   1.000
_cell.length_c   1.000
_cell.angle_alpha   90.00
_cell.angle_beta   90.00
_cell.angle_gamma   90.00
#
_symmetry.space_group_name_H-M   'P 1'
#
loop_
_entity.id
_entity.type
_entity.pdbx_description
1 polymer ?
#
loop_
_entity_poly.entity_id
_entity_poly.type
_entity_poly.pdbx_seq_one_letter_code
_entity_poly.pdbx_strand_id
1 'polypeptide(L)'
;MDKYLERGNMMWEGSRMLLHEHREALEKYHRDKLKEPPPDPCREDLMEMGKAAMDSLSYEIEVTVTLWEDGFFKEETGVVERVEELQQKMKFKGKWISFKHLKWIERKNWEF
;
A
#
# COMPACT_ATOMS: atom_id res chain seq x y z
N MET A 1 -16.78 -60.00 -22.70
CA MET A 1 -17.00 -58.54 -22.80
C MET A 1 -16.45 -57.94 -21.53
N ASP A 2 -15.21 -57.48 -21.63
CA ASP A 2 -14.33 -57.20 -20.51
C ASP A 2 -14.67 -55.84 -19.89
N LYS A 3 -15.12 -55.89 -18.64
CA LYS A 3 -15.73 -54.78 -17.91
C LYS A 3 -14.69 -54.12 -17.01
N TYR A 4 -13.57 -53.67 -17.59
CA TYR A 4 -12.46 -53.10 -16.83
C TYR A 4 -11.70 -52.01 -17.60
N LEU A 5 -12.35 -50.87 -17.86
CA LEU A 5 -11.61 -49.65 -18.22
C LEU A 5 -12.26 -48.36 -17.69
N GLU A 6 -12.84 -48.43 -16.48
CA GLU A 6 -13.34 -47.25 -15.76
C GLU A 6 -12.63 -47.05 -14.41
N ARG A 7 -11.38 -47.51 -14.29
CA ARG A 7 -10.51 -46.99 -13.23
C ARG A 7 -9.99 -45.63 -13.69
N GLY A 8 -10.83 -44.62 -13.43
CA GLY A 8 -10.47 -43.22 -13.50
C GLY A 8 -9.09 -42.98 -12.87
N ASN A 9 -8.44 -41.96 -13.39
CA ASN A 9 -7.08 -41.52 -13.10
C ASN A 9 -6.88 -41.02 -11.64
N MET A 10 -7.53 -41.66 -10.67
CA MET A 10 -7.65 -41.26 -9.26
C MET A 10 -6.40 -41.58 -8.42
N MET A 11 -5.43 -42.32 -8.96
CA MET A 11 -4.18 -42.62 -8.26
C MET A 11 -3.17 -41.46 -8.35
N TRP A 12 -3.30 -40.55 -9.33
CA TRP A 12 -2.28 -39.54 -9.62
C TRP A 12 -2.64 -38.16 -9.07
N GLU A 13 -3.90 -37.92 -8.71
CA GLU A 13 -4.33 -36.68 -8.04
C GLU A 13 -3.94 -36.64 -6.56
N GLY A 14 -3.71 -37.79 -5.92
CA GLY A 14 -3.31 -37.91 -4.51
C GLY A 14 -1.84 -37.58 -4.22
N SER A 15 -0.99 -37.52 -5.25
CA SER A 15 0.45 -37.21 -5.10
C SER A 15 0.76 -35.72 -5.31
N ARG A 16 -0.23 -34.83 -5.19
CA ARG A 16 0.00 -33.39 -5.03
C ARG A 16 0.44 -33.09 -3.59
N MET A 17 1.49 -33.76 -3.13
CA MET A 17 2.11 -33.44 -1.84
C MET A 17 2.99 -32.20 -2.05
N LEU A 18 2.40 -31.03 -1.87
CA LEU A 18 3.17 -29.80 -1.73
C LEU A 18 4.04 -29.94 -0.49
N LEU A 19 5.36 -30.00 -0.67
CA LEU A 19 6.31 -29.95 0.44
C LEU A 19 6.03 -28.69 1.27
N HIS A 20 6.12 -28.79 2.60
CA HIS A 20 5.87 -27.64 3.48
C HIS A 20 6.72 -26.42 3.09
N GLU A 21 7.98 -26.65 2.71
CA GLU A 21 8.89 -25.63 2.18
C GLU A 21 8.34 -24.93 0.93
N HIS A 22 7.69 -25.68 0.05
CA HIS A 22 7.08 -25.14 -1.18
C HIS A 22 5.81 -24.35 -0.89
N ARG A 23 5.02 -24.78 0.10
CA ARG A 23 3.85 -24.04 0.59
C ARG A 23 4.26 -22.69 1.18
N GLU A 24 5.30 -22.67 2.00
CA GLU A 24 5.85 -21.44 2.59
C GLU A 24 6.46 -20.52 1.52
N ALA A 25 7.15 -21.09 0.53
CA ALA A 25 7.67 -20.33 -0.61
C ALA A 25 6.55 -19.71 -1.46
N LEU A 26 5.43 -20.42 -1.68
CA LEU A 26 4.25 -19.90 -2.37
C LEU A 26 3.54 -18.82 -1.56
N GLU A 27 3.38 -18.99 -0.24
CA GLU A 27 2.82 -17.96 0.64
C GLU A 27 3.71 -16.70 0.68
N LYS A 28 5.03 -16.86 0.65
CA LYS A 28 5.98 -15.75 0.55
C LYS A 28 5.89 -15.07 -0.81
N TYR A 29 5.89 -15.84 -1.89
CA TYR A 29 5.77 -15.34 -3.26
C TYR A 29 4.45 -14.58 -3.48
N HIS A 30 3.33 -15.09 -2.97
CA HIS A 30 2.04 -14.40 -3.04
C HIS A 30 2.04 -13.10 -2.24
N ARG A 31 2.64 -13.09 -1.03
CA ARG A 31 2.80 -11.86 -0.24
C ARG A 31 3.69 -10.83 -0.94
N ASP A 32 4.83 -11.24 -1.50
CA ASP A 32 5.73 -10.34 -2.22
C ASP A 32 5.12 -9.86 -3.55
N LYS A 33 4.25 -10.64 -4.19
CA LYS A 33 3.49 -10.19 -5.38
C LYS A 33 2.44 -9.12 -5.07
N LEU A 34 1.94 -9.07 -3.83
CA LEU A 34 1.00 -8.05 -3.39
C LEU A 34 1.69 -6.76 -2.97
N LYS A 35 3.02 -6.77 -2.81
CA LYS A 35 3.77 -5.57 -2.47
C LYS A 35 3.84 -4.66 -3.68
N GLU A 36 3.40 -3.42 -3.49
CA GLU A 36 3.54 -2.36 -4.48
C GLU A 36 4.90 -1.67 -4.30
N PRO A 37 5.55 -1.23 -5.39
CA PRO A 37 6.81 -0.52 -5.31
C PRO A 37 6.67 0.79 -4.52
N PRO A 38 7.76 1.29 -3.93
CA PRO A 38 7.74 2.58 -3.26
C PRO A 38 7.29 3.70 -4.23
N PRO A 39 6.53 4.69 -3.76
CA PRO A 39 6.15 5.82 -4.58
C PRO A 39 7.39 6.62 -4.98
N ASP A 40 7.43 7.06 -6.23
CA ASP A 40 8.45 7.97 -6.75
C ASP A 40 7.74 9.23 -7.29
N PRO A 41 7.25 10.11 -6.40
CA PRO A 41 6.49 11.28 -6.81
C PRO A 41 7.38 12.24 -7.61
N CYS A 42 6.85 12.75 -8.72
CA CYS A 42 7.53 13.75 -9.53
C CYS A 42 7.60 15.09 -8.76
N ARG A 43 8.40 16.02 -9.27
CA ARG A 43 8.52 17.37 -8.70
C ARG A 43 7.18 18.10 -8.64
N GLU A 44 6.35 17.93 -9.66
CA GLU A 44 5.01 18.52 -9.71
C GLU A 44 4.12 17.94 -8.61
N ASP A 45 4.09 16.61 -8.48
CA ASP A 45 3.36 15.92 -7.41
C ASP A 45 3.80 16.40 -6.02
N LEU A 46 5.12 16.47 -5.78
CA LEU A 46 5.66 16.98 -4.52
C LEU A 46 5.21 18.40 -4.20
N MET A 47 5.07 19.26 -5.21
CA MET A 47 4.63 20.63 -5.06
C MET A 47 3.12 20.71 -4.77
N GLU A 48 2.30 19.91 -5.46
CA GLU A 48 0.86 19.81 -5.18
C GLU A 48 0.59 19.24 -3.80
N MET A 49 1.30 18.17 -3.43
CA MET A 49 1.22 17.58 -2.10
C MET A 49 1.66 18.58 -1.02
N GLY A 50 2.73 19.34 -1.28
CA GLY A 50 3.20 20.39 -0.37
C GLY A 50 2.15 21.48 -0.16
N LYS A 51 1.48 21.88 -1.25
CA LYS A 51 0.39 22.85 -1.19
C LYS A 51 -0.80 22.32 -0.38
N ALA A 52 -1.23 21.08 -0.61
CA ALA A 52 -2.31 20.47 0.16
C ALA A 52 -1.97 20.36 1.66
N ALA A 53 -0.72 20.01 2.00
CA ALA A 53 -0.26 19.96 3.38
C ALA A 53 -0.23 21.36 4.03
N MET A 54 0.20 22.38 3.30
CA MET A 54 0.22 23.77 3.77
C MET A 54 -1.20 24.33 3.92
N ASP A 55 -2.11 23.99 3.01
CA ASP A 55 -3.54 24.34 3.11
C ASP A 55 -4.15 23.72 4.38
N SER A 56 -3.89 22.43 4.64
CA SER A 56 -4.33 21.76 5.87
C SER A 56 -3.81 22.45 7.12
N LEU A 57 -2.53 22.80 7.14
CA LEU A 57 -1.90 23.49 8.27
C LEU A 57 -2.47 24.90 8.48
N SER A 58 -2.72 25.64 7.40
CA SER A 58 -3.14 27.06 7.47
C SER A 58 -4.62 27.23 7.79
N TYR A 59 -5.45 26.32 7.29
CA TYR A 59 -6.90 26.40 7.39
C TYR A 59 -7.51 25.35 8.32
N GLU A 60 -6.68 24.55 9.00
CA GLU A 60 -7.09 23.43 9.87
C GLU A 60 -8.02 22.43 9.15
N ILE A 61 -7.80 22.25 7.84
CA ILE A 61 -8.61 21.38 6.98
C ILE A 61 -8.16 19.92 7.14
N GLU A 62 -9.11 19.00 7.29
CA GLU A 62 -8.82 17.56 7.22
C GLU A 62 -8.33 17.15 5.83
N VAL A 63 -7.23 16.41 5.82
CA VAL A 63 -6.63 15.81 4.62
C VAL A 63 -6.54 14.30 4.79
N THR A 64 -6.70 13.58 3.69
CA THR A 64 -6.42 12.15 3.61
C THR A 64 -5.05 11.96 3.01
N VAL A 65 -4.21 11.20 3.72
CA VAL A 65 -2.80 10.99 3.41
C VAL A 65 -2.59 9.51 3.09
N THR A 66 -2.11 9.20 1.90
CA THR A 66 -1.76 7.83 1.50
C THR A 66 -0.26 7.61 1.69
N LEU A 67 0.10 6.81 2.69
CA LEU A 67 1.47 6.47 3.06
C LEU A 67 1.88 5.12 2.49
N TRP A 68 3.10 4.99 2.02
CA TRP A 68 3.69 3.71 1.70
C TRP A 68 4.53 3.18 2.86
N GLU A 69 4.22 1.97 3.32
CA GLU A 69 4.94 1.29 4.40
C GLU A 69 5.04 -0.21 4.09
N ASP A 70 6.25 -0.76 4.03
CA ASP A 70 6.54 -2.19 3.82
C ASP A 70 5.91 -2.81 2.54
N GLY A 71 5.77 -2.02 1.48
CA GLY A 71 5.14 -2.47 0.23
C GLY A 71 3.62 -2.36 0.20
N PHE A 72 3.00 -1.77 1.23
CA PHE A 72 1.56 -1.54 1.27
C PHE A 72 1.25 -0.05 1.41
N PHE A 73 0.14 0.38 0.80
CA PHE A 73 -0.39 1.72 1.01
C PHE A 73 -1.37 1.74 2.17
N LYS A 74 -1.24 2.73 3.04
CA LYS A 74 -2.12 3.01 4.18
C LYS A 74 -2.67 4.40 4.06
N GLU A 75 -3.98 4.53 4.18
CA GLU A 75 -4.65 5.83 4.15
C GLU A 75 -4.95 6.28 5.58
N GLU A 76 -4.56 7.51 5.89
CA GLU A 76 -4.83 8.13 7.17
C GLU A 76 -5.43 9.52 6.99
N THR A 77 -6.56 9.77 7.64
CA THR A 77 -7.20 11.10 7.64
C THR A 77 -6.86 11.86 8.92
N GLY A 78 -6.64 13.17 8.81
CA GLY A 78 -6.34 14.05 9.94
C GLY A 78 -5.93 15.44 9.50
N VAL A 79 -5.49 16.26 10.45
CA VAL A 79 -5.00 17.62 10.19
C VAL A 79 -3.47 17.64 10.32
N VAL A 80 -2.80 18.35 9.41
CA VAL A 80 -1.35 18.53 9.45
C VAL A 80 -0.98 19.49 10.59
N GLU A 81 -0.09 19.05 11.49
CA GLU A 81 0.33 19.86 12.64
C GLU A 81 1.49 20.80 12.31
N ARG A 82 2.40 20.37 11.44
CA ARG A 82 3.56 21.15 10.97
C ARG A 82 4.02 20.67 9.60
N VAL A 83 4.63 21.58 8.84
CA VAL A 83 5.31 21.28 7.57
C VAL A 83 6.70 21.87 7.61
N GLU A 84 7.71 21.08 7.24
CA GLU A 84 9.08 21.51 6.98
C GLU A 84 9.35 21.43 5.47
N GLU A 85 9.23 22.56 4.78
CA GLU A 85 9.37 22.65 3.32
C GLU A 85 10.79 22.30 2.86
N LEU A 86 11.82 22.79 3.56
CA LEU A 86 13.23 22.53 3.22
C LEU A 86 13.60 21.05 3.30
N GLN A 87 13.02 20.32 4.25
CA GLN A 87 13.28 18.89 4.44
C GLN A 87 12.27 17.99 3.72
N GLN A 88 11.22 18.56 3.14
CA GLN A 88 10.07 17.85 2.59
C GLN A 88 9.54 16.80 3.59
N LYS A 89 9.20 17.28 4.79
CA LYS A 89 8.61 16.48 5.87
C LYS A 89 7.41 17.20 6.45
N MET A 90 6.46 16.45 6.98
CA MET A 90 5.34 16.99 7.76
C MET A 90 5.15 16.22 9.05
N LYS A 91 4.61 16.89 10.06
CA LYS A 91 4.15 16.27 11.29
C LYS A 91 2.66 16.00 11.17
N PHE A 92 2.30 14.74 11.29
CA PHE A 92 0.93 14.25 11.17
C PHE A 92 0.65 13.23 12.26
N LYS A 93 -0.42 13.43 13.03
CA LYS A 93 -0.80 12.59 14.19
C LYS A 93 0.36 12.30 15.15
N GLY A 94 1.17 13.31 15.45
CA GLY A 94 2.30 13.21 16.37
C GLY A 94 3.57 12.60 15.78
N LYS A 95 3.57 12.16 14.51
CA LYS A 95 4.72 11.52 13.84
C LYS A 95 5.26 12.40 12.72
N TRP A 96 6.57 12.35 12.50
CA TRP A 96 7.20 12.97 11.34
C TRP A 96 7.20 12.01 10.15
N ILE A 97 6.67 12.48 9.02
CA ILE A 97 6.53 11.73 7.78
C ILE A 97 7.24 12.49 6.66
N SER A 98 8.06 11.79 5.87
CA SER A 98 8.71 12.39 4.69
C SER A 98 7.83 12.25 3.46
N PHE A 99 7.82 13.29 2.61
CA PHE A 99 7.09 13.32 1.35
C PHE A 99 7.52 12.23 0.36
N LYS A 100 8.72 11.67 0.52
CA LYS A 100 9.17 10.52 -0.28
C LYS A 100 8.41 9.23 0.02
N HIS A 101 7.82 9.11 1.21
CA HIS A 101 7.01 7.95 1.58
C HIS A 101 5.51 8.22 1.37
N LEU A 102 5.16 9.42 0.93
CA LEU A 102 3.80 9.78 0.55
C LEU A 102 3.55 9.34 -0.89
N LYS A 103 2.45 8.62 -1.09
CA LYS A 103 1.89 8.37 -2.41
C LYS A 103 1.10 9.59 -2.88
N TRP A 104 0.23 10.10 -2.01
CA TRP A 104 -0.65 11.22 -2.32
C TRP A 104 -1.18 11.86 -1.03
N ILE A 105 -1.61 13.12 -1.14
CA ILE A 105 -2.36 13.83 -0.11
C ILE A 105 -3.49 14.60 -0.79
N GLU A 106 -4.71 14.37 -0.31
CA GLU A 106 -5.90 15.03 -0.82
C GLU A 106 -6.65 15.72 0.30
N ARG A 107 -7.33 16.81 -0.06
CA ARG A 107 -8.27 17.49 0.83
C ARG A 107 -9.52 16.65 0.93
N LYS A 108 -10.01 16.45 2.15
CA LYS A 108 -11.28 15.76 2.37
C LYS A 108 -12.40 16.67 1.86
N ASN A 109 -12.89 16.41 0.65
CA ASN A 109 -14.06 17.10 0.11
C ASN A 109 -15.28 16.58 0.87
N TRP A 110 -15.87 17.44 1.70
CA TRP A 110 -17.23 17.24 2.17
C TRP A 110 -18.15 17.63 1.01
N GLU A 111 -18.61 16.66 0.24
CA GLU A 111 -19.75 16.87 -0.65
C GLU A 111 -20.97 17.16 0.23
N PHE A 112 -21.55 18.35 0.07
CA PHE A 112 -22.80 18.79 0.71
C PHE A 112 -24.00 18.54 -0.21
#